data_AF-A0A9D3ANY2-F1
#
_entry.id   AF-A0A9D3ANY2-F1
#
_cell.length_a   1.000
_cell.length_b   1.000
_cell.length_c   1.000
_cell.angle_alpha   90.00
_cell.angle_beta   90.00
_cell.angle_gamma   90.00
#
_symmetry.space_group_name_H-M   'P 1'
#
loop_
_entity.id
_entity.type
_entity.pdbx_description
1 polymer ?
#
loop_
_entity_poly.entity_id
_entity_poly.type
_entity_poly.pdbx_seq_one_letter_code
_entity_poly.pdbx_strand_id
1 'polypeptide(L)'
;MEGSERLEALRQCYAEYLEERRMLLQAGGAFQGISRFFTGPPAGERVMAQRFLRQLEGCVAQLAETGETELAAQAAAFMLLEAEGFDYNSQLMFQAAESYCLPLLSVLDPADAKRLLSGYTARYPKRKLLLPKQEQVLAALTQAAK
;
A
#
# COMPACT_ATOMS: atom_id res chain seq x y z
N MET A 1 -7.52 -21.65 -0.04
CA MET A 1 -7.07 -20.56 -0.90
C MET A 1 -5.64 -20.87 -1.28
N GLU A 2 -5.35 -21.04 -2.56
CA GLU A 2 -3.99 -21.22 -3.09
C GLU A 2 -3.19 -19.92 -2.94
N GLY A 3 -1.85 -19.98 -2.94
CA GLY A 3 -1.00 -18.80 -2.78
C GLY A 3 -1.28 -17.72 -3.83
N SER A 4 -1.52 -18.14 -5.08
CA SER A 4 -1.93 -17.29 -6.21
C SER A 4 -3.22 -16.51 -5.93
N GLU A 5 -4.23 -17.17 -5.36
CA GLU A 5 -5.52 -16.56 -5.02
C GLU A 5 -5.37 -15.48 -3.94
N ARG A 6 -4.44 -15.65 -2.99
CA ARG A 6 -4.17 -14.66 -1.94
C ARG A 6 -3.52 -13.39 -2.50
N LEU A 7 -2.54 -13.55 -3.39
CA LEU A 7 -1.89 -12.43 -4.05
C LEU A 7 -2.87 -11.68 -4.96
N GLU A 8 -3.75 -12.40 -5.65
CA GLU A 8 -4.79 -11.79 -6.47
C GLU A 8 -5.81 -11.03 -5.62
N ALA A 9 -6.20 -11.56 -4.45
CA ALA A 9 -7.06 -10.85 -3.51
C ALA A 9 -6.44 -9.52 -3.03
N LEU A 10 -5.12 -9.50 -2.77
CA LEU A 10 -4.40 -8.27 -2.45
C LEU A 10 -4.47 -7.25 -3.61
N ARG A 11 -4.20 -7.69 -4.85
CA ARG A 11 -4.27 -6.82 -6.03
C ARG A 11 -5.68 -6.28 -6.26
N GLN A 12 -6.68 -7.14 -6.10
CA GLN A 12 -8.08 -6.80 -6.20
C GLN A 12 -8.48 -5.74 -5.16
N CYS A 13 -7.98 -5.84 -3.92
CA CYS A 13 -8.20 -4.84 -2.88
C CYS A 13 -7.71 -3.43 -3.31
N TYR A 14 -6.58 -3.33 -4.01
CA TYR A 14 -6.08 -2.07 -4.55
C TYR A 14 -6.93 -1.59 -5.74
N ALA A 15 -7.31 -2.50 -6.63
CA ALA A 15 -8.13 -2.19 -7.81
C ALA A 15 -9.51 -1.63 -7.41
N GLU A 16 -10.18 -2.27 -6.45
CA GLU A 16 -11.47 -1.83 -5.91
C GLU A 16 -11.38 -0.42 -5.32
N TYR A 17 -10.35 -0.12 -4.53
CA TYR A 17 -10.13 1.22 -4.01
C TYR A 17 -10.01 2.27 -5.12
N LEU A 18 -9.24 1.97 -6.18
CA LEU A 18 -9.08 2.89 -7.31
C LEU A 18 -10.37 3.06 -8.09
N GLU A 19 -11.15 2.00 -8.28
CA GLU A 19 -12.45 2.05 -8.96
C GLU A 19 -13.45 2.91 -8.18
N GLU A 20 -13.61 2.67 -6.89
CA GLU A 20 -14.47 3.49 -6.02
C GLU A 20 -14.05 4.96 -6.03
N ARG A 21 -12.74 5.21 -6.04
CA ARG A 21 -12.20 6.57 -6.14
C ARG A 21 -12.53 7.22 -7.47
N ARG A 22 -12.47 6.50 -8.59
CA ARG A 22 -12.89 7.01 -9.91
C ARG A 22 -14.37 7.34 -9.91
N MET A 23 -15.21 6.46 -9.34
CA MET A 23 -16.65 6.70 -9.23
C MET A 23 -16.94 7.94 -8.38
N LEU A 24 -16.25 8.14 -7.26
CA LEU A 24 -16.40 9.35 -6.43
C LEU A 24 -16.01 10.62 -7.19
N LEU A 25 -14.93 10.60 -7.98
CA LEU A 25 -14.53 11.75 -8.78
C LEU A 25 -15.51 12.04 -9.92
N GLN A 26 -16.07 11.01 -10.55
CA GLN A 26 -17.09 11.15 -11.59
C GLN A 26 -18.41 11.69 -11.03
N ALA A 27 -18.81 11.22 -9.85
CA ALA A 27 -20.02 11.69 -9.16
C ALA A 27 -19.87 13.11 -8.58
N GLY A 28 -18.66 13.52 -8.23
CA GLY A 28 -18.36 14.76 -7.50
C GLY A 28 -18.20 16.04 -8.34
N GLY A 29 -18.66 16.07 -9.60
CA GLY A 29 -18.41 17.17 -10.54
C GLY A 29 -18.52 18.58 -9.94
N ALA A 30 -17.60 19.50 -10.31
CA ALA A 30 -17.43 20.94 -9.99
C ALA A 30 -17.65 21.45 -8.54
N PHE A 31 -18.66 20.96 -7.81
CA PHE A 31 -19.09 21.44 -6.49
C PHE A 31 -18.24 20.93 -5.32
N GLN A 32 -17.48 19.83 -5.46
CA GLN A 32 -16.61 19.34 -4.38
C GLN A 32 -15.39 20.21 -4.10
N GLY A 33 -14.98 21.08 -5.05
CA GLY A 33 -13.86 22.00 -4.84
C GLY A 33 -14.12 23.06 -3.77
N ILE A 34 -15.39 23.46 -3.60
CA ILE A 34 -15.79 24.55 -2.71
C ILE A 34 -16.07 24.03 -1.28
N SER A 35 -16.68 22.84 -1.14
CA SER A 35 -16.98 22.27 0.18
C SER A 35 -15.74 21.72 0.92
N ARG A 36 -14.72 21.26 0.19
CA ARG A 36 -13.47 20.73 0.78
C ARG A 36 -12.74 21.73 1.67
N PHE A 37 -12.84 23.03 1.36
CA PHE A 37 -12.19 24.09 2.12
C PHE A 37 -12.82 24.31 3.51
N PHE A 38 -14.10 23.96 3.69
CA PHE A 38 -14.83 24.25 4.94
C PHE A 38 -15.11 23.01 5.79
N THR A 39 -15.27 21.81 5.21
CA THR A 39 -15.74 20.62 5.95
C THR A 39 -14.77 19.44 5.96
N GLY A 40 -13.60 19.57 5.33
CA GLY A 40 -12.64 18.47 5.17
C GLY A 40 -13.07 17.44 4.12
N PRO A 41 -12.38 16.29 4.02
CA PRO A 41 -12.73 15.27 3.04
C PRO A 41 -14.16 14.74 3.30
N PRO A 42 -14.98 14.57 2.25
CA PRO A 42 -16.34 14.04 2.37
C PRO A 42 -16.38 12.75 3.20
N ALA A 43 -17.45 12.54 3.97
CA ALA A 43 -17.61 11.35 4.80
C ALA A 43 -17.42 10.04 4.00
N GLY A 44 -17.85 10.01 2.73
CA GLY A 44 -17.65 8.88 1.82
C GLY A 44 -16.17 8.55 1.56
N GLU A 45 -15.29 9.56 1.44
CA GLU A 45 -13.85 9.33 1.23
C GLU A 45 -13.19 8.70 2.46
N ARG A 46 -13.61 9.10 3.67
CA ARG A 46 -13.09 8.53 4.92
C ARG A 46 -13.50 7.07 5.08
N VAL A 47 -14.76 6.75 4.81
CA VAL A 47 -15.27 5.37 4.89
C VAL A 47 -14.56 4.46 3.88
N MET A 48 -14.40 4.93 2.64
CA MET A 48 -13.66 4.21 1.59
C MET A 48 -12.23 3.92 2.02
N ALA A 49 -11.50 4.93 2.51
CA ALA A 49 -10.12 4.75 2.96
C ALA A 49 -10.00 3.75 4.11
N GLN A 50 -10.90 3.83 5.11
CA GLN A 50 -10.89 2.89 6.24
C GLN A 50 -11.20 1.46 5.82
N ARG A 51 -12.14 1.27 4.89
CA ARG A 51 -12.46 -0.07 4.36
C ARG A 51 -11.26 -0.66 3.63
N PHE A 52 -10.64 0.11 2.75
CA PHE A 52 -9.44 -0.30 2.02
C PHE A 52 -8.33 -0.75 2.98
N LEU A 53 -7.98 0.07 3.97
CA LEU A 53 -6.91 -0.27 4.91
C LEU A 53 -7.23 -1.52 5.75
N ARG A 54 -8.50 -1.73 6.12
CA ARG A 54 -8.93 -2.92 6.86
C ARG A 54 -8.86 -4.19 5.99
N GLN A 55 -9.29 -4.11 4.73
CA GLN A 55 -9.19 -5.23 3.79
C GLN A 55 -7.74 -5.56 3.50
N LEU A 56 -6.90 -4.54 3.30
CA LEU A 56 -5.46 -4.68 3.09
C LEU A 56 -4.79 -5.39 4.27
N GLU A 57 -5.06 -4.95 5.50
CA GLU A 57 -4.54 -5.58 6.72
C GLU A 57 -4.89 -7.07 6.78
N GLY A 58 -6.14 -7.43 6.45
CA GLY A 58 -6.57 -8.83 6.37
C GLY A 58 -5.85 -9.63 5.29
N CYS A 59 -5.68 -9.06 4.09
CA CYS A 59 -4.96 -9.73 2.99
C CYS A 59 -3.50 -9.97 3.37
N VAL A 60 -2.83 -8.96 3.93
CA VAL A 60 -1.43 -9.06 4.34
C VAL A 60 -1.24 -10.07 5.47
N ALA A 61 -2.13 -10.09 6.46
CA ALA A 61 -2.07 -11.07 7.55
C ALA A 61 -2.14 -12.50 7.00
N GLN A 62 -3.11 -12.77 6.11
CA GLN A 62 -3.26 -14.11 5.50
C GLN A 62 -2.05 -14.51 4.65
N LEU A 63 -1.42 -13.57 3.96
CA LEU A 63 -0.20 -13.80 3.18
C LEU A 63 0.98 -14.10 4.10
N ALA A 64 1.16 -13.33 5.18
CA ALA A 64 2.23 -13.53 6.15
C ALA A 64 2.10 -14.87 6.90
N GLU A 65 0.87 -15.28 7.23
CA GLU A 65 0.58 -16.56 7.91
C GLU A 65 0.96 -17.79 7.10
N THR A 66 1.07 -17.69 5.76
CA THR A 66 1.52 -18.81 4.93
C THR A 66 2.97 -19.21 5.20
N GLY A 67 3.81 -18.25 5.63
CA GLY A 67 5.26 -18.43 5.73
C GLY A 67 5.98 -18.63 4.38
N GLU A 68 5.27 -18.51 3.25
CA GLU A 68 5.85 -18.66 1.92
C GLU A 68 6.64 -17.39 1.55
N THR A 69 7.97 -17.49 1.59
CA THR A 69 8.87 -16.34 1.40
C THR A 69 8.71 -15.71 0.02
N GLU A 70 8.55 -16.52 -1.02
CA GLU A 70 8.33 -16.06 -2.40
C GLU A 70 7.02 -15.26 -2.53
N LEU A 71 5.94 -15.76 -1.93
CA LEU A 71 4.64 -15.10 -1.98
C LEU A 71 4.65 -13.78 -1.21
N ALA A 72 5.30 -13.76 -0.04
CA ALA A 72 5.52 -12.54 0.73
C ALA A 72 6.35 -11.52 -0.05
N ALA A 73 7.39 -11.97 -0.77
CA ALA A 73 8.21 -11.11 -1.62
C ALA A 73 7.42 -10.50 -2.77
N GLN A 74 6.57 -11.29 -3.44
CA GLN A 74 5.70 -10.80 -4.52
C GLN A 74 4.68 -9.77 -4.01
N ALA A 75 4.04 -10.05 -2.86
CA ALA A 75 3.10 -9.13 -2.25
C ALA A 75 3.77 -7.81 -1.81
N ALA A 76 4.93 -7.90 -1.16
CA ALA A 76 5.70 -6.72 -0.76
C ALA A 76 6.20 -5.91 -1.96
N ALA A 77 6.66 -6.57 -3.03
CA ALA A 77 7.04 -5.91 -4.28
C ALA A 77 5.87 -5.11 -4.87
N PHE A 78 4.70 -5.74 -4.96
CA PHE A 78 3.50 -5.09 -5.45
C PHE A 78 3.17 -3.83 -4.63
N MET A 79 3.06 -3.96 -3.30
CA MET A 79 2.67 -2.85 -2.42
C MET A 79 3.67 -1.68 -2.44
N LEU A 80 4.97 -1.97 -2.47
CA LEU A 80 6.02 -0.96 -2.29
C LEU A 80 6.52 -0.34 -3.59
N LEU A 81 6.49 -1.10 -4.69
CA LEU A 81 7.18 -0.73 -5.92
C LEU A 81 6.22 -0.59 -7.11
N GLU A 82 5.19 -1.42 -7.20
CA GLU A 82 4.34 -1.53 -8.40
C GLU A 82 3.00 -0.79 -8.26
N ALA A 83 2.44 -0.72 -7.05
CA ALA A 83 1.16 -0.06 -6.81
C ALA A 83 1.28 1.46 -7.02
N GLU A 84 0.44 1.99 -7.91
CA GLU A 84 0.40 3.40 -8.27
C GLU A 84 -1.03 3.94 -8.27
N GLY A 85 -1.21 5.09 -7.62
CA GLY A 85 -2.45 5.85 -7.69
C GLY A 85 -2.52 6.64 -8.99
N PHE A 86 -3.72 6.78 -9.56
CA PHE A 86 -3.90 7.57 -10.79
C PHE A 86 -3.99 9.09 -10.52
N ASP A 87 -4.24 9.48 -9.26
CA ASP A 87 -4.25 10.86 -8.81
C ASP A 87 -3.48 11.05 -7.48
N TYR A 88 -3.27 12.32 -7.11
CA TYR A 88 -2.51 12.70 -5.92
C TYR A 88 -3.00 12.04 -4.62
N ASN A 89 -4.31 12.00 -4.33
CA ASN A 89 -4.77 11.44 -3.06
C ASN A 89 -4.77 9.90 -3.08
N SER A 90 -5.00 9.26 -4.24
CA SER A 90 -4.77 7.81 -4.34
C SER A 90 -3.30 7.45 -4.10
N GLN A 91 -2.39 8.27 -4.63
CA GLN A 91 -0.96 8.06 -4.44
C GLN A 91 -0.58 8.20 -2.96
N LEU A 92 -1.09 9.23 -2.27
CA LEU A 92 -0.90 9.38 -0.83
C LEU A 92 -1.50 8.23 -0.03
N MET A 93 -2.65 7.71 -0.44
CA MET A 93 -3.25 6.55 0.23
C MET A 93 -2.36 5.31 0.11
N PHE A 94 -1.80 5.05 -1.07
CA PHE A 94 -0.90 3.92 -1.27
C PHE A 94 0.40 4.10 -0.49
N GLN A 95 0.96 5.31 -0.43
CA GLN A 95 2.11 5.60 0.43
C GLN A 95 1.80 5.38 1.92
N ALA A 96 0.61 5.75 2.39
CA ALA A 96 0.19 5.46 3.76
C ALA A 96 0.04 3.95 4.02
N ALA A 97 -0.42 3.22 3.01
CA ALA A 97 -0.61 1.77 3.03
C ALA A 97 0.72 0.98 3.02
N GLU A 98 1.84 1.56 2.58
CA GLU A 98 3.15 0.88 2.52
C GLU A 98 3.52 0.20 3.84
N SER A 99 3.25 0.85 4.99
CA SER A 99 3.59 0.26 6.31
C SER A 99 2.78 -0.98 6.70
N TYR A 100 1.70 -1.29 5.99
CA TYR A 100 0.96 -2.53 6.23
C TYR A 100 1.74 -3.76 5.75
N CYS A 101 2.74 -3.61 4.88
CA CYS A 101 3.55 -4.75 4.43
C CYS A 101 4.54 -5.30 5.49
N LEU A 102 4.69 -4.63 6.65
CA LEU A 102 5.68 -5.00 7.66
C LEU A 102 5.64 -6.50 8.07
N PRO A 103 4.48 -7.16 8.23
CA PRO A 103 4.44 -8.59 8.50
C PRO A 103 5.09 -9.43 7.39
N LEU A 104 4.89 -9.06 6.12
CA LEU A 104 5.51 -9.74 4.97
C LEU A 104 7.03 -9.60 5.01
N LEU A 105 7.54 -8.43 5.39
CA LEU A 105 8.98 -8.17 5.44
C LEU A 105 9.71 -9.05 6.46
N SER A 106 9.01 -9.47 7.52
CA SER A 106 9.58 -10.30 8.58
C SER A 106 9.89 -11.74 8.16
N VAL A 107 9.29 -12.20 7.06
CA VAL A 107 9.46 -13.56 6.53
C VAL A 107 10.23 -13.58 5.20
N LEU A 108 10.78 -12.45 4.76
CA LEU A 108 11.54 -12.40 3.51
C LEU A 108 12.91 -13.06 3.65
N ASP A 109 13.32 -13.73 2.58
CA ASP A 109 14.71 -14.13 2.42
C ASP A 109 15.61 -12.89 2.19
N PRO A 110 16.87 -12.91 2.65
CA PRO A 110 17.76 -11.74 2.53
C PRO A 110 17.99 -11.27 1.09
N ALA A 111 17.93 -12.17 0.11
CA ALA A 111 18.07 -11.82 -1.30
C ALA A 111 16.91 -10.95 -1.79
N ASP A 112 15.67 -11.31 -1.45
CA ASP A 112 14.49 -10.52 -1.81
C ASP A 112 14.43 -9.20 -1.03
N ALA A 113 14.77 -9.23 0.25
CA ALA A 113 14.86 -8.00 1.04
C ALA A 113 15.87 -7.00 0.44
N LYS A 114 17.03 -7.45 -0.06
CA LYS A 114 18.01 -6.59 -0.75
C LYS A 114 17.44 -6.01 -2.04
N ARG A 115 16.75 -6.82 -2.85
CA ARG A 115 16.10 -6.38 -4.09
C ARG A 115 15.06 -5.29 -3.81
N LEU A 116 14.18 -5.54 -2.84
CA LEU A 116 13.14 -4.59 -2.44
C LEU A 116 13.73 -3.32 -1.83
N LEU A 117 14.76 -3.43 -0.98
CA LEU A 117 15.48 -2.28 -0.43
C LEU A 117 16.06 -1.38 -1.53
N SER A 118 16.70 -1.97 -2.54
CA SER A 118 17.23 -1.23 -3.67
C SER A 118 16.13 -0.47 -4.42
N GLY A 119 15.01 -1.13 -4.74
CA GLY A 119 13.88 -0.48 -5.40
C GLY A 119 13.24 0.63 -4.57
N TYR A 120 13.03 0.37 -3.27
CA TYR A 120 12.38 1.30 -2.36
C TYR A 120 13.23 2.56 -2.13
N THR A 121 14.55 2.40 -2.00
CA THR A 121 15.46 3.55 -1.90
C THR A 121 15.56 4.36 -3.19
N ALA A 122 15.42 3.73 -4.36
CA ALA A 122 15.36 4.43 -5.65
C ALA A 122 14.07 5.26 -5.79
N ARG A 123 12.94 4.75 -5.30
CA ARG A 123 11.64 5.46 -5.24
C ARG A 123 11.70 6.67 -4.30
N TYR A 124 12.49 6.57 -3.22
CA TYR A 124 12.64 7.64 -2.21
C TYR A 124 14.11 8.07 -2.01
N PRO A 125 14.71 8.77 -3.00
CA PRO A 125 16.15 9.07 -2.99
C PRO A 125 16.56 10.04 -1.87
N LYS A 126 15.63 10.85 -1.36
CA LYS A 126 15.88 11.82 -0.29
C LYS A 126 15.28 11.34 1.02
N ARG A 127 16.08 10.64 1.83
CA ARG A 127 15.66 10.09 3.14
C ARG A 127 15.00 11.11 4.09
N LYS A 128 15.42 12.38 4.05
CA LYS A 128 14.84 13.47 4.87
C LYS A 128 13.37 13.80 4.53
N LEU A 129 12.82 13.23 3.47
CA LEU A 129 11.43 13.42 3.03
C LEU A 129 10.57 12.18 3.28
N LEU A 130 11.12 11.13 3.89
CA LEU A 130 10.33 9.95 4.26
C LEU A 130 9.37 10.30 5.40
N LEU A 131 8.14 9.84 5.27
CA LEU A 131 7.19 9.87 6.37
C LEU A 131 7.62 8.84 7.43
N PRO A 132 7.27 9.03 8.73
CA PRO A 132 7.69 8.12 9.79
C PRO A 132 7.35 6.63 9.54
N LYS A 133 6.23 6.37 8.85
CA LYS A 133 5.82 5.01 8.46
C LYS A 133 6.68 4.42 7.35
N GLN A 134 7.19 5.25 6.44
CA GLN A 134 8.10 4.83 5.39
C GLN A 134 9.52 4.57 5.94
N GLU A 135 9.93 5.29 6.98
CA GLU A 135 11.16 5.00 7.71
C GLU A 135 11.10 3.62 8.38
N GLN A 136 9.94 3.24 8.93
CA GLN A 136 9.73 1.89 9.50
C GLN A 136 9.90 0.80 8.43
N VAL A 137 9.32 0.99 7.25
CA VAL A 137 9.48 0.07 6.11
C VAL A 137 10.95 -0.01 5.69
N LEU A 138 11.63 1.13 5.54
CA LEU A 138 13.04 1.16 5.17
C LEU A 138 13.92 0.43 6.20
N ALA A 139 13.66 0.64 7.49
CA ALA A 139 14.38 -0.02 8.57
C ALA A 139 14.14 -1.54 8.57
N ALA A 140 12.89 -1.98 8.37
CA ALA A 140 12.54 -3.39 8.27
C ALA A 140 13.22 -4.06 7.07
N LEU A 141 13.18 -3.44 5.88
CA LEU A 141 13.91 -3.92 4.70
C LEU A 141 15.42 -4.00 4.94
N THR A 142 15.99 -2.98 5.59
CA THR A 142 17.43 -2.97 5.92
C THR A 142 17.79 -4.08 6.89
N GLN A 143 16.92 -4.41 7.84
CA GLN A 143 17.14 -5.48 8.79
C GLN A 143 16.99 -6.87 8.14
N ALA A 144 15.97 -7.06 7.31
CA ALA A 144 15.74 -8.32 6.59
C ALA A 144 16.81 -8.59 5.52
N ALA A 145 17.47 -7.55 5.00
CA ALA A 145 18.54 -7.66 4.01
C ALA A 145 19.90 -8.09 4.59
N LYS A 146 20.04 -8.25 5.91
CA LYS A 146 21.27 -8.69 6.58
C LYS A 146 21.37 -10.22 6.53
#